data_AF-A0A927CJV5-F1
#
_entry.id   AF-A0A927CJV5-F1
#
_cell.length_a   1.000
_cell.length_b   1.000
_cell.length_c   1.000
_cell.angle_alpha   90.00
_cell.angle_beta   90.00
_cell.angle_gamma   90.00
#
_symmetry.space_group_name_H-M   'P 1'
#
loop_
_entity.id
_entity.type
_entity.pdbx_description
1 polymer ?
#
loop_
_entity_poly.entity_id
_entity_poly.type
_entity_poly.pdbx_seq_one_letter_code
_entity_poly.pdbx_strand_id
1 'polypeptide(L)'
;MEQFLQQLQDSNPILQFIGVMIVGMIPFLEGYFAVPVGIALGFPAVMTIVAAIVGNWISVMVVILASDRVKQWLQRRKPSERKQEKHNKRLERGQKLFHKYGVPGVSLLGPLLIGDHIAALVCIASGASKRYVMIWQTIAIVVWAVGMGILVLLGINVVK
;
A
#
# COMPACT_ATOMS: atom_id res chain seq x y z
N MET A 1 -8.62 -25.03 -11.41
CA MET A 1 -8.92 -23.70 -10.83
C MET A 1 -10.00 -23.81 -9.78
N GLU A 2 -11.19 -24.34 -10.09
CA GLU A 2 -12.28 -24.42 -9.10
C GLU A 2 -11.98 -25.30 -7.88
N GLN A 3 -11.36 -26.47 -8.04
CA GLN A 3 -10.97 -27.32 -6.90
C GLN A 3 -9.95 -26.65 -5.95
N PHE A 4 -9.08 -25.78 -6.48
CA PHE A 4 -8.10 -25.03 -5.69
C PHE A 4 -8.77 -23.91 -4.89
N LEU A 5 -9.77 -23.24 -5.49
CA LEU A 5 -10.57 -22.22 -4.81
C LEU A 5 -11.44 -22.83 -3.70
N GLN A 6 -12.03 -24.00 -3.94
CA GLN A 6 -12.80 -24.74 -2.94
C GLN A 6 -11.91 -25.14 -1.73
N GLN A 7 -10.70 -25.64 -1.98
CA GLN A 7 -9.73 -25.95 -0.92
C GLN A 7 -9.30 -24.73 -0.10
N LEU A 8 -9.15 -23.56 -0.74
CA LEU A 8 -8.84 -22.32 -0.04
C LEU A 8 -10.02 -21.82 0.79
N GLN A 9 -11.25 -22.05 0.33
CA GLN A 9 -12.47 -21.69 1.05
C GLN A 9 -12.72 -22.57 2.28
N ASP A 10 -12.39 -23.87 2.19
CA ASP A 10 -12.43 -24.83 3.31
C ASP A 10 -11.20 -24.77 4.24
N SER A 11 -10.21 -23.95 3.90
CA SER A 11 -9.01 -23.75 4.72
C SER A 11 -9.31 -22.97 6.00
N ASN A 12 -8.52 -23.22 7.04
CA ASN A 12 -8.65 -22.58 8.34
C ASN A 12 -8.66 -21.03 8.20
N PRO A 13 -9.62 -20.29 8.80
CA PRO A 13 -9.73 -18.83 8.68
C PRO A 13 -8.43 -18.07 9.02
N ILE A 14 -7.60 -18.65 9.88
CA ILE A 14 -6.28 -18.11 10.24
C ILE A 14 -5.32 -18.12 9.04
N LEU A 15 -5.34 -19.17 8.21
CA LEU A 15 -4.49 -19.27 7.03
C LEU A 15 -4.91 -18.29 5.94
N GLN A 16 -6.23 -18.08 5.75
CA GLN A 16 -6.75 -17.06 4.86
C GLN A 16 -6.30 -15.66 5.31
N PHE A 17 -6.39 -15.37 6.61
CA PHE A 17 -5.92 -14.12 7.20
C PHE A 17 -4.43 -13.90 6.99
N ILE A 18 -3.59 -14.91 7.26
CA ILE A 18 -2.14 -14.86 7.05
C ILE A 18 -1.81 -14.68 5.56
N GLY A 19 -2.51 -15.39 4.66
CA GLY A 19 -2.31 -15.27 3.22
C GLY A 19 -2.58 -13.87 2.69
N VAL A 20 -3.71 -13.26 3.07
CA VAL A 20 -4.04 -11.88 2.72
C VAL A 20 -3.04 -10.90 3.32
N MET A 21 -2.61 -11.13 4.56
CA MET A 21 -1.58 -10.30 5.21
C MET A 21 -0.27 -10.34 4.43
N ILE A 22 0.21 -11.52 4.03
CA ILE A 22 1.45 -11.68 3.25
C ILE A 22 1.33 -10.94 1.91
N VAL A 23 0.20 -11.09 1.21
CA VAL A 23 -0.02 -10.37 -0.06
C VAL A 23 -0.02 -8.85 0.18
N GLY A 24 -0.73 -8.38 1.20
CA GLY A 24 -0.77 -6.96 1.57
C GLY A 24 0.57 -6.38 2.06
N MET A 25 1.49 -7.23 2.52
CA MET A 25 2.86 -6.82 2.88
C MET A 25 3.75 -6.57 1.66
N ILE A 26 3.45 -7.18 0.50
CA ILE A 26 4.27 -7.05 -0.71
C ILE A 26 4.15 -5.63 -1.26
N PRO A 27 5.27 -4.88 -1.35
CA PRO A 27 5.29 -3.56 -1.98
C PRO A 27 4.73 -3.66 -3.41
N PHE A 28 3.89 -2.71 -3.83
CA PHE A 28 3.15 -2.72 -5.11
C PHE A 28 1.93 -3.66 -5.20
N LEU A 29 1.74 -4.61 -4.27
CA LEU A 29 0.52 -5.44 -4.12
C LEU A 29 -0.25 -5.05 -2.84
N GLU A 30 -0.17 -3.77 -2.48
CA GLU A 30 -0.66 -3.19 -1.24
C GLU A 30 -2.17 -3.40 -1.03
N GLY A 31 -2.67 -2.96 0.13
CA GLY A 31 -4.06 -3.19 0.56
C GLY A 31 -5.15 -2.82 -0.46
N TYR A 32 -4.91 -1.84 -1.34
CA TYR A 32 -5.81 -1.51 -2.45
C TYR A 32 -6.04 -2.68 -3.43
N PHE A 33 -5.03 -3.52 -3.66
CA PHE A 33 -5.11 -4.67 -4.56
C PHE A 33 -5.40 -5.97 -3.79
N ALA A 34 -4.88 -6.11 -2.57
CA ALA A 34 -5.12 -7.27 -1.72
C ALA A 34 -6.61 -7.42 -1.32
N VAL A 35 -7.31 -6.31 -1.07
CA VAL A 35 -8.74 -6.34 -0.67
C VAL A 35 -9.66 -6.87 -1.78
N PRO A 36 -9.65 -6.32 -3.01
CA PRO A 36 -10.45 -6.86 -4.11
C PRO A 36 -10.12 -8.32 -4.44
N VAL A 37 -8.83 -8.67 -4.46
CA VAL A 37 -8.41 -10.04 -4.77
C VAL A 37 -8.88 -11.00 -3.68
N GLY A 38 -8.69 -10.68 -2.39
CA GLY A 38 -9.12 -11.55 -1.30
C GLY A 38 -10.63 -11.76 -1.26
N ILE A 39 -11.42 -10.72 -1.50
CA ILE A 39 -12.89 -10.85 -1.59
C ILE A 39 -13.29 -11.64 -2.84
N ALA A 40 -12.65 -11.42 -3.99
CA ALA A 40 -12.91 -12.18 -5.21
C ALA A 40 -12.59 -13.68 -5.06
N LEU A 41 -11.65 -14.03 -4.19
CA LEU A 41 -11.34 -15.41 -3.80
C LEU A 41 -12.36 -16.01 -2.81
N GLY A 42 -13.38 -15.27 -2.41
CA GLY A 42 -14.45 -15.74 -1.51
C GLY A 42 -14.15 -15.57 -0.02
N PHE A 43 -13.08 -14.87 0.36
CA PHE A 43 -12.76 -14.65 1.77
C PHE A 43 -13.73 -13.66 2.44
N PRO A 44 -13.97 -13.79 3.76
CA PRO A 44 -14.82 -12.85 4.50
C PRO A 44 -14.28 -11.42 4.41
N ALA A 45 -15.07 -10.50 3.87
CA ALA A 45 -14.64 -9.14 3.55
C ALA A 45 -14.00 -8.40 4.73
N VAL A 46 -14.59 -8.52 5.93
CA VAL A 46 -14.05 -7.89 7.15
C VAL A 46 -12.65 -8.42 7.47
N MET A 47 -12.44 -9.73 7.40
CA MET A 47 -11.13 -10.34 7.67
C MET A 47 -10.10 -9.93 6.63
N THR A 48 -10.48 -9.89 5.36
CA THR A 48 -9.60 -9.46 4.27
C THR A 48 -9.17 -8.01 4.43
N ILE A 49 -10.10 -7.10 4.74
CA ILE A 49 -9.81 -5.68 4.93
C ILE A 49 -8.85 -5.49 6.12
N VAL A 50 -9.12 -6.13 7.26
CA VAL A 50 -8.26 -6.04 8.45
C VAL A 50 -6.87 -6.61 8.16
N ALA A 51 -6.77 -7.78 7.53
CA ALA A 51 -5.49 -8.39 7.16
C ALA A 51 -4.67 -7.49 6.21
N ALA A 52 -5.33 -6.89 5.22
CA ALA A 52 -4.70 -5.99 4.26
C ALA A 52 -4.20 -4.69 4.92
N ILE A 53 -4.98 -4.10 5.84
CA ILE A 53 -4.57 -2.93 6.62
C ILE A 53 -3.33 -3.26 7.46
N VAL A 54 -3.36 -4.36 8.22
CA VAL A 54 -2.25 -4.75 9.11
C VAL A 54 -0.99 -5.06 8.30
N GLY A 55 -1.10 -5.86 7.24
CA GLY A 55 0.04 -6.23 6.40
C GLY A 55 0.68 -5.01 5.74
N ASN A 56 -0.13 -4.12 5.15
CA ASN A 56 0.39 -2.90 4.52
C ASN A 56 1.01 -1.95 5.55
N TRP A 57 0.35 -1.77 6.70
CA TRP A 57 0.84 -0.89 7.77
C TRP A 57 2.21 -1.32 8.30
N ILE A 58 2.41 -2.62 8.52
CA ILE A 58 3.71 -3.18 8.92
C ILE A 58 4.78 -2.87 7.86
N SER A 59 4.49 -3.16 6.59
CA SER A 59 5.41 -2.91 5.48
C SER A 59 5.83 -1.43 5.39
N VAL A 60 4.87 -0.51 5.47
CA VAL A 60 5.11 0.93 5.42
C VAL A 60 5.90 1.41 6.65
N MET A 61 5.59 0.93 7.86
CA MET A 61 6.36 1.28 9.06
C MET A 61 7.81 0.82 8.95
N VAL A 62 8.06 -0.41 8.46
CA VAL A 62 9.43 -0.88 8.25
C VAL A 62 10.18 0.04 7.29
N VAL A 63 9.55 0.50 6.21
CA VAL A 63 10.19 1.43 5.27
C VAL A 63 10.44 2.81 5.88
N ILE A 64 9.51 3.36 6.66
CA ILE A 64 9.68 4.66 7.33
C ILE A 64 10.80 4.58 8.37
N LEU A 65 10.88 3.49 9.13
CA LEU A 65 11.95 3.30 10.12
C LEU A 65 13.30 3.05 9.44
N ALA A 66 13.31 2.31 8.33
CA ALA A 66 14.49 2.06 7.51
C ALA A 66 14.86 3.23 6.58
N SER A 67 14.10 4.34 6.57
CA SER A 67 14.26 5.44 5.62
C SER A 67 15.69 5.97 5.56
N ASP A 68 16.36 6.04 6.72
CA ASP A 68 17.72 6.59 6.82
C ASP A 68 18.74 5.66 6.16
N ARG A 69 18.56 4.34 6.31
CA ARG A 69 19.38 3.32 5.65
C ARG A 69 19.08 3.26 4.15
N VAL A 70 17.81 3.37 3.77
CA VAL A 70 17.38 3.40 2.36
C VAL A 70 17.99 4.62 1.67
N LYS A 71 17.96 5.81 2.30
CA LYS A 71 18.55 7.04 1.77
C LYS A 71 20.06 6.89 1.53
N GLN A 72 20.79 6.32 2.48
CA GLN A 72 22.22 6.05 2.34
C GLN A 72 22.53 5.00 1.26
N TRP A 73 21.69 3.96 1.14
CA TRP A 73 21.86 2.92 0.13
C TRP A 73 21.56 3.43 -1.29
N LEU A 74 20.54 4.27 -1.44
CA LEU A 74 20.19 4.87 -2.73
C LEU A 74 21.29 5.81 -3.25
N GLN A 75 21.95 6.56 -2.34
CA GLN A 75 23.08 7.43 -2.69
C GLN A 75 24.31 6.64 -3.18
N ARG A 76 24.44 5.37 -2.80
CA ARG A 76 25.58 4.51 -3.18
C ARG A 76 25.38 3.74 -4.48
N ARG A 77 24.18 3.78 -5.07
CA ARG A 77 23.87 3.05 -6.32
C ARG A 77 23.73 4.03 -7.48
N LYS A 78 24.51 3.84 -8.56
CA LYS A 78 24.24 4.44 -9.88
C LYS A 78 23.17 3.59 -10.57
N PRO A 79 21.92 4.05 -10.73
CA PRO A 79 20.92 3.34 -11.50
C PRO A 79 21.24 3.42 -13.00
N SER A 80 20.71 2.50 -13.81
CA SER A 80 20.76 2.65 -15.26
C SER A 80 19.89 3.84 -15.71
N GLU A 81 20.31 4.55 -16.77
CA GLU A 81 19.71 5.81 -17.21
C GLU A 81 18.17 5.74 -17.37
N ARG A 82 17.64 4.66 -17.98
CA ARG A 82 16.18 4.45 -18.14
C ARG A 82 15.43 4.25 -16.82
N LYS A 83 16.02 3.56 -15.84
CA LYS A 83 15.40 3.38 -14.52
C LYS A 83 15.48 4.68 -13.71
N GLN A 84 16.55 5.44 -13.90
CA GLN A 84 16.75 6.73 -13.25
C GLN A 84 15.75 7.79 -13.74
N GLU A 85 15.46 7.84 -15.04
CA GLU A 85 14.49 8.79 -15.60
C GLU A 85 13.06 8.55 -15.06
N LYS A 86 12.60 7.29 -15.03
CA LYS A 86 11.28 6.94 -14.47
C LYS A 86 11.20 7.21 -12.96
N HIS A 87 12.27 6.93 -12.22
CA HIS A 87 12.35 7.20 -10.79
C HIS A 87 12.30 8.71 -10.52
N ASN A 88 13.05 9.51 -11.28
CA ASN A 88 13.04 10.97 -11.16
C ASN A 88 11.67 11.57 -11.45
N LYS A 89 10.95 11.11 -12.48
CA LYS A 89 9.59 11.58 -12.79
C LYS A 89 8.60 11.32 -11.64
N ARG A 90 8.69 10.15 -10.99
CA ARG A 90 7.87 9.81 -9.82
C ARG A 90 8.21 10.69 -8.62
N LEU A 91 9.50 10.85 -8.31
CA LEU A 91 9.96 11.74 -7.25
C LEU A 91 9.52 13.20 -7.47
N GLU A 92 9.67 13.71 -8.68
CA GLU A 92 9.30 15.09 -9.03
C GLU A 92 7.80 15.33 -8.84
N ARG A 93 6.95 14.37 -9.25
CA ARG A 93 5.49 14.42 -8.99
C ARG A 93 5.18 14.44 -7.49
N GLY A 94 5.90 13.63 -6.72
CA GLY A 94 5.77 13.63 -5.26
C GLY A 94 6.16 14.94 -4.63
N GLN A 95 7.27 15.52 -5.06
CA GLN A 95 7.72 16.83 -4.58
C GLN A 95 6.71 17.93 -4.92
N LYS A 96 6.13 17.92 -6.13
CA LYS A 96 5.06 18.84 -6.52
C LYS A 96 3.81 18.67 -5.64
N LEU A 97 3.40 17.42 -5.38
CA LEU A 97 2.28 17.15 -4.47
C LEU A 97 2.57 17.62 -3.05
N PHE A 98 3.79 17.36 -2.56
CA PHE A 98 4.23 17.77 -1.23
C PHE A 98 4.22 19.29 -1.10
N HIS A 99 4.70 20.01 -2.12
CA HIS A 99 4.72 21.46 -2.09
C HIS A 99 3.31 22.07 -2.10
N LYS A 100 2.36 21.41 -2.80
CA LYS A 100 0.99 21.91 -2.93
C LYS A 100 0.08 21.51 -1.75
N TYR A 101 0.22 20.29 -1.23
CA TYR A 101 -0.73 19.69 -0.28
C TYR A 101 -0.07 19.12 0.99
N GLY A 102 1.26 19.23 1.11
CA GLY A 102 2.02 18.71 2.26
C GLY A 102 1.93 17.20 2.40
N VAL A 103 2.24 16.72 3.61
CA VAL A 103 2.14 15.30 3.98
C VAL A 103 0.74 14.71 3.78
N PRO A 104 -0.37 15.37 4.18
CA PRO A 104 -1.71 14.80 4.00
C PRO A 104 -2.03 14.45 2.54
N GLY A 105 -1.74 15.36 1.61
CA GLY A 105 -2.04 15.14 0.21
C GLY A 105 -1.14 14.10 -0.43
N VAL A 106 0.15 14.08 -0.07
CA VAL A 106 1.07 13.04 -0.55
C VAL A 106 0.69 11.68 0.00
N SER A 107 0.24 11.58 1.24
CA SER A 107 -0.19 10.32 1.84
C SER A 107 -1.46 9.76 1.21
N LEU A 108 -2.47 10.60 0.96
CA LEU A 108 -3.75 10.15 0.42
C LEU A 108 -3.70 9.86 -1.09
N LEU A 109 -2.96 10.68 -1.84
CA LEU A 109 -2.87 10.59 -3.31
C LEU A 109 -1.61 9.87 -3.80
N GLY A 110 -0.62 9.70 -2.93
CA GLY A 110 0.64 9.02 -3.17
C GLY A 110 0.48 7.61 -3.72
N PRO A 111 -0.38 6.75 -3.12
CA PRO A 111 -0.63 5.40 -3.62
C PRO A 111 -1.00 5.37 -5.11
N LEU A 112 -1.91 6.25 -5.53
CA LEU A 112 -2.38 6.33 -6.92
C LEU A 112 -1.35 6.90 -7.88
N LEU A 113 -0.65 7.98 -7.49
CA LEU A 113 0.16 8.78 -8.41
C LEU A 113 1.62 8.33 -8.49
N ILE A 114 2.14 7.75 -7.40
CA ILE A 114 3.57 7.60 -7.18
C ILE A 114 3.93 6.30 -6.47
N GLY A 115 2.99 5.61 -5.84
CA GLY A 115 3.20 4.44 -4.98
C GLY A 115 3.44 4.84 -3.52
N ASP A 116 2.98 4.00 -2.60
CA ASP A 116 2.84 4.32 -1.17
C ASP A 116 4.20 4.45 -0.47
N HIS A 117 5.15 3.56 -0.77
CA HIS A 117 6.52 3.66 -0.23
C HIS A 117 7.29 4.88 -0.74
N ILE A 118 7.09 5.27 -2.00
CA ILE A 118 7.75 6.46 -2.58
C ILE A 118 7.16 7.74 -1.97
N ALA A 119 5.84 7.78 -1.76
CA ALA A 119 5.16 8.90 -1.12
C ALA A 119 5.70 9.18 0.29
N ALA A 120 5.87 8.13 1.11
CA ALA A 120 6.46 8.25 2.44
C ALA A 120 7.93 8.75 2.39
N LEU A 121 8.74 8.21 1.46
CA LEU A 121 10.12 8.65 1.27
C LEU A 121 10.21 10.10 0.81
N VAL A 122 9.33 10.54 -0.08
CA VAL A 122 9.27 11.94 -0.53
C VAL A 122 8.97 12.86 0.64
N CYS A 123 7.98 12.55 1.47
CA CYS A 123 7.65 13.38 2.64
C CYS A 123 8.85 13.53 3.58
N ILE A 124 9.53 12.43 3.90
CA ILE A 124 10.70 12.43 4.79
C ILE A 124 11.87 13.17 4.14
N ALA A 125 12.11 12.95 2.84
CA ALA A 125 13.17 13.61 2.09
C ALA A 125 12.94 15.13 1.96
N SER A 126 11.68 15.55 1.89
CA SER A 126 11.25 16.95 1.87
C SER A 126 11.22 17.59 3.27
N GLY A 127 11.65 16.89 4.32
CA GLY A 127 11.84 17.43 5.66
C GLY A 127 10.66 17.25 6.62
N ALA A 128 9.62 16.48 6.25
CA ALA A 128 8.53 16.19 7.17
C ALA A 128 8.98 15.30 8.33
N SER A 129 8.42 15.52 9.52
CA SER A 129 8.70 14.69 10.68
C SER A 129 8.15 13.28 10.48
N LYS A 130 8.95 12.26 10.81
CA LYS A 130 8.56 10.84 10.65
C LYS A 130 7.23 10.54 11.33
N ARG A 131 7.00 11.08 12.54
CA ARG A 131 5.75 10.92 13.30
C ARG A 131 4.53 11.42 12.53
N TYR A 132 4.64 12.57 11.88
CA TYR A 132 3.54 13.13 11.10
C TYR A 132 3.24 12.31 9.84
N VAL A 133 4.28 11.82 9.16
CA VAL A 133 4.15 10.91 8.00
C VAL A 133 3.51 9.58 8.41
N MET A 134 3.90 9.01 9.56
CA MET A 134 3.33 7.74 10.05
C MET A 134 1.82 7.85 10.32
N ILE A 135 1.38 8.96 10.92
CA ILE A 135 -0.05 9.19 11.20
C ILE A 135 -0.84 9.26 9.90
N TRP A 136 -0.39 10.10 8.95
CA TRP A 136 -1.09 10.27 7.68
C TRP A 136 -1.07 9.02 6.79
N GLN A 137 0.01 8.23 6.80
CA GLN A 137 -0.01 6.93 6.13
C GLN A 137 -0.97 5.95 6.76
N THR A 138 -1.06 5.92 8.09
CA THR A 138 -2.04 5.06 8.76
C THR A 138 -3.46 5.43 8.33
N ILE A 139 -3.79 6.72 8.28
CA ILE A 139 -5.09 7.21 7.80
C ILE A 139 -5.32 6.81 6.34
N ALA A 140 -4.34 7.03 5.46
CA ALA A 140 -4.46 6.72 4.04
C ALA A 140 -4.70 5.22 3.79
N ILE A 141 -3.95 4.35 4.48
CA ILE A 141 -4.10 2.89 4.38
C ILE A 141 -5.52 2.46 4.76
N VAL A 142 -6.04 2.99 5.87
CA VAL A 142 -7.40 2.66 6.34
C VAL A 142 -8.45 3.16 5.36
N VAL A 143 -8.35 4.43 4.92
CA VAL A 143 -9.30 5.03 3.97
C VAL A 143 -9.35 4.24 2.67
N TRP A 144 -8.19 3.88 2.11
CA TRP A 144 -8.13 3.12 0.86
C TRP A 144 -8.61 1.68 1.02
N ALA A 145 -8.20 0.97 2.08
CA ALA A 145 -8.62 -0.41 2.29
C ALA A 145 -10.13 -0.52 2.53
N VAL A 146 -10.71 0.38 3.34
CA VAL A 146 -12.15 0.43 3.58
C VAL A 146 -12.89 0.88 2.33
N GLY A 147 -12.41 1.92 1.64
CA GLY A 147 -13.00 2.40 0.39
C GLY A 147 -13.07 1.31 -0.68
N MET A 148 -12.00 0.53 -0.84
CA MET A 148 -11.99 -0.61 -1.76
C MET A 148 -12.89 -1.75 -1.31
N GLY A 149 -12.92 -2.05 -0.02
CA GLY A 149 -13.84 -3.03 0.54
C GLY A 149 -15.30 -2.69 0.22
N ILE A 150 -15.70 -1.43 0.45
CA ILE A 150 -17.04 -0.94 0.13
C ILE A 150 -17.30 -1.02 -1.37
N LEU A 151 -16.36 -0.57 -2.21
CA LEU A 151 -16.52 -0.56 -3.66
C LEU A 151 -16.73 -1.98 -4.21
N VAL A 152 -15.99 -2.96 -3.71
CA VAL A 152 -16.14 -4.37 -4.10
C VAL A 152 -17.48 -4.94 -3.63
N LEU A 153 -17.90 -4.66 -2.39
CA LEU A 153 -19.19 -5.10 -1.87
C LEU A 153 -20.37 -4.51 -2.66
N LEU A 154 -20.29 -3.23 -3.03
CA LEU A 154 -21.27 -2.58 -3.90
C LEU A 154 -21.25 -3.16 -5.31
N GLY A 155 -20.07 -3.42 -5.88
CA GLY A 155 -19.92 -4.03 -7.20
C GLY A 155 -20.52 -5.44 -7.27
N ILE A 156 -20.36 -6.25 -6.22
CA ILE A 156 -20.97 -7.58 -6.12
C ILE A 156 -22.50 -7.50 -6.12
N ASN A 157 -23.08 -6.49 -5.48
CA ASN A 157 -24.53 -6.28 -5.45
C ASN A 157 -25.11 -5.72 -6.77
N VAL A 158 -24.28 -5.13 -7.63
CA VAL A 158 -24.72 -4.63 -8.95
C VAL A 158 -24.68 -5.74 -10.01
N VAL A 159 -23.80 -6.73 -9.84
CA VAL A 159 -23.59 -7.84 -10.79
C VAL A 159 -24.46 -9.06 -10.48
N LYS A 160 -25.02 -9.14 -9.26
CA LYS A 160 -26.01 -10.16 -8.86
C LYS A 160 -27.43 -9.64 -9.05
#